data_AF-W4F0R7-F1
#
_entry.id   AF-W4F0R7-F1
#
_cell.length_a   1.000
_cell.length_b   1.000
_cell.length_c   1.000
_cell.angle_alpha   90.00
_cell.angle_beta   90.00
_cell.angle_gamma   90.00
#
_symmetry.space_group_name_H-M   'P 1'
#
loop_
_entity.id
_entity.type
_entity.pdbx_description
1 polymer ?
#
loop_
_entity_poly.entity_id
_entity_poly.type
_entity_poly.pdbx_seq_one_letter_code
_entity_poly.pdbx_strand_id
1 'polypeptide(L)'
;MDIIENWQKWTSFLGQNVAKAESAGMSQKVIQEAAVQIGEYLANNVDPKNEQERVLSELWSVATDDEKQSLANCVVKLVQNRKVQ
;
A
#
# COMPACT_ATOMS: atom_id res chain seq x y z
N MET A 1 19.92 8.76 2.19
CA MET A 1 19.72 7.72 1.16
C MET A 1 18.71 6.65 1.60
N ASP A 2 17.95 6.86 2.68
CA ASP A 2 16.95 5.87 3.16
C ASP A 2 15.52 6.16 2.68
N ILE A 3 15.36 7.20 1.84
CA ILE A 3 14.09 7.78 1.38
C ILE A 3 13.30 6.83 0.47
N ILE A 4 14.02 5.97 -0.27
CA ILE A 4 13.44 5.00 -1.20
C ILE A 4 13.25 3.64 -0.53
N GLU A 5 14.06 3.31 0.49
CA GLU A 5 14.03 1.97 1.05
C GLU A 5 12.68 1.63 1.66
N ASN A 6 12.05 2.49 2.46
CA ASN A 6 10.82 2.11 3.16
C ASN A 6 9.60 2.01 2.23
N TRP A 7 9.33 3.03 1.42
CA TRP A 7 8.22 2.99 0.47
C TRP A 7 8.42 1.94 -0.62
N GLN A 8 9.65 1.78 -1.15
CA GLN A 8 9.92 0.81 -2.20
C GLN A 8 9.96 -0.63 -1.66
N LYS A 9 10.48 -0.86 -0.44
CA LYS A 9 10.36 -2.17 0.24
C LYS A 9 8.90 -2.48 0.54
N TRP A 10 8.13 -1.50 1.01
CA TRP A 10 6.72 -1.66 1.32
C TRP A 10 5.89 -2.00 0.09
N THR A 11 6.01 -1.19 -0.98
CA THR A 11 5.33 -1.46 -2.25
C THR A 11 5.78 -2.79 -2.85
N SER A 12 7.08 -3.11 -2.81
CA SER A 12 7.57 -4.40 -3.29
C SER A 12 7.05 -5.58 -2.46
N PHE A 13 6.95 -5.44 -1.14
CA PHE A 13 6.37 -6.43 -0.23
C PHE A 13 4.88 -6.62 -0.49
N LEU A 14 4.13 -5.53 -0.61
CA LEU A 14 2.70 -5.56 -0.94
C LEU A 14 2.49 -6.25 -2.30
N GLY A 15 3.21 -5.82 -3.34
CA GLY A 15 3.10 -6.39 -4.67
C GLY A 15 3.51 -7.86 -4.76
N GLN A 16 4.51 -8.30 -3.98
CA GLN A 16 4.89 -9.71 -3.90
C GLN A 16 3.84 -10.56 -3.16
N ASN A 17 3.28 -10.06 -2.06
CA ASN A 17 2.25 -10.78 -1.32
C ASN A 17 0.92 -10.83 -2.07
N VAL A 18 0.55 -9.73 -2.75
CA VAL A 18 -0.60 -9.69 -3.67
C VAL A 18 -0.43 -10.73 -4.78
N ALA A 19 0.71 -10.72 -5.49
CA ALA A 19 0.95 -11.67 -6.58
C ALA A 19 0.98 -13.13 -6.08
N LYS A 20 1.53 -13.39 -4.89
CA LYS A 20 1.49 -14.71 -4.24
C LYS A 20 0.08 -15.13 -3.86
N ALA A 21 -0.72 -14.22 -3.31
CA ALA A 21 -2.10 -14.48 -2.94
C ALA A 21 -2.97 -14.77 -4.17
N GLU A 22 -2.81 -14.01 -5.25
CA GLU A 22 -3.46 -14.27 -6.54
C GLU A 22 -3.07 -15.65 -7.09
N SER A 23 -1.76 -15.97 -7.08
CA SER A 23 -1.26 -17.28 -7.55
C SER A 23 -1.75 -18.45 -6.69
N ALA A 24 -2.05 -18.22 -5.40
CA ALA A 24 -2.60 -19.20 -4.48
C ALA A 24 -4.13 -19.34 -4.60
N GLY A 25 -4.79 -18.60 -5.49
CA GLY A 25 -6.23 -18.63 -5.68
C GLY A 25 -7.03 -17.89 -4.59
N MET A 26 -6.35 -17.01 -3.82
CA MET A 26 -7.04 -16.20 -2.81
C MET A 26 -7.93 -15.16 -3.50
N SER A 27 -9.11 -14.91 -2.91
CA SER A 27 -10.02 -13.92 -3.46
C SER A 27 -9.44 -12.50 -3.38
N GLN A 28 -9.76 -11.68 -4.38
CA GLN A 28 -9.38 -10.26 -4.42
C GLN A 28 -9.72 -9.54 -3.12
N LYS A 29 -10.85 -9.88 -2.48
CA LYS A 29 -11.31 -9.27 -1.23
C LYS A 29 -10.27 -9.41 -0.10
N VAL A 30 -9.69 -10.59 0.06
CA VAL A 30 -8.69 -10.86 1.11
C VAL A 30 -7.40 -10.07 0.87
N ILE A 31 -7.04 -9.90 -0.40
CA ILE A 31 -5.89 -9.08 -0.80
C ILE A 31 -6.10 -7.61 -0.45
N GLN A 32 -7.32 -7.10 -0.68
CA GLN A 32 -7.67 -5.71 -0.37
C GLN A 32 -7.70 -5.47 1.14
N GLU A 33 -8.25 -6.40 1.93
CA GLU A 33 -8.24 -6.33 3.40
C GLU A 33 -6.81 -6.28 3.96
N ALA A 34 -5.91 -7.12 3.42
CA ALA A 34 -4.49 -7.09 3.80
C ALA A 34 -3.83 -5.75 3.45
N ALA A 35 -4.17 -5.16 2.29
CA ALA A 35 -3.64 -3.86 1.89
C ALA A 35 -4.10 -2.72 2.81
N VAL A 36 -5.35 -2.77 3.31
CA VAL A 36 -5.87 -1.80 4.28
C VAL A 36 -5.12 -1.90 5.60
N GLN A 37 -4.99 -3.11 6.17
CA GLN A 37 -4.25 -3.31 7.43
C GLN A 37 -2.80 -2.82 7.35
N ILE A 38 -2.17 -3.05 6.20
CA ILE A 38 -0.82 -2.61 5.93
C ILE A 38 -0.76 -1.07 5.81
N GLY A 39 -1.77 -0.43 5.20
CA GLY A 39 -1.91 1.03 5.16
C GLY A 39 -2.10 1.66 6.55
N GLU A 40 -2.91 1.04 7.40
CA GLU A 40 -3.10 1.47 8.80
C GLU A 40 -1.81 1.35 9.61
N TYR A 41 -1.05 0.28 9.43
CA TYR A 41 0.24 0.12 10.10
C TYR A 41 1.20 1.25 9.72
N LEU A 42 1.30 1.58 8.43
CA LEU A 42 2.16 2.68 7.98
C LEU A 42 1.71 4.03 8.52
N ALA A 43 0.41 4.34 8.41
CA ALA A 43 -0.13 5.62 8.85
C ALA A 43 0.13 5.88 10.34
N ASN A 44 0.14 4.82 11.16
CA ASN A 44 0.33 4.95 12.61
C ASN A 44 1.79 4.80 13.08
N ASN A 45 2.66 4.10 12.32
CA ASN A 45 3.99 3.71 12.81
C ASN A 45 5.15 4.27 11.99
N VAL A 46 4.89 4.94 10.85
CA VAL A 46 5.93 5.47 9.98
C VAL A 46 5.83 6.98 9.90
N ASP A 47 6.84 7.66 10.44
CA ASP A 47 7.00 9.10 10.27
C ASP A 47 7.35 9.41 8.80
N PRO A 48 6.54 10.18 8.07
CA PRO A 48 6.77 10.46 6.67
C PRO A 48 8.06 11.26 6.47
N LYS A 49 9.04 10.65 5.77
CA LYS A 49 10.39 11.23 5.56
C LYS A 49 10.54 11.97 4.24
N ASN A 50 9.51 11.94 3.38
CA ASN A 50 9.45 12.68 2.12
C ASN A 50 8.03 13.17 1.82
N GLU A 51 7.90 14.02 0.80
CA GLU A 51 6.62 14.64 0.42
C GLU A 51 5.60 13.62 -0.08
N GLN A 52 6.02 12.56 -0.79
CA GLN A 52 5.10 11.55 -1.30
C GLN A 52 4.45 10.74 -0.16
N GLU A 53 5.25 10.32 0.82
CA GLU A 53 4.80 9.64 2.04
C GLU A 53 3.91 10.55 2.87
N ARG A 54 4.27 11.84 2.99
CA ARG A 54 3.49 12.85 3.72
C ARG A 54 2.10 13.01 3.12
N VAL A 55 2.00 13.19 1.80
CA VAL A 55 0.71 13.33 1.12
C VAL A 55 -0.14 12.08 1.32
N LEU A 56 0.45 10.89 1.21
CA LEU A 56 -0.29 9.63 1.36
C LEU A 56 -0.78 9.42 2.80
N SER A 57 0.03 9.79 3.79
CA SER A 57 -0.32 9.77 5.22
C SER A 57 -1.42 10.78 5.55
N GLU A 58 -1.31 12.02 5.05
CA GLU A 58 -2.33 13.05 5.25
C GLU A 58 -3.67 12.65 4.61
N LEU A 59 -3.66 12.14 3.36
CA LEU A 59 -4.85 11.60 2.72
C LEU A 59 -5.46 10.43 3.52
N TRP A 60 -4.63 9.52 4.03
CA TRP A 60 -5.11 8.40 4.84
C TRP A 60 -5.73 8.86 6.17
N SER A 61 -5.18 9.91 6.79
CA SER A 61 -5.63 10.43 8.08
C SER A 61 -7.02 11.07 8.05
N VAL A 62 -7.42 11.63 6.89
CA VAL A 62 -8.71 12.30 6.70
C VAL A 62 -9.74 11.43 6.00
N ALA A 63 -9.32 10.28 5.45
CA ALA A 63 -10.17 9.37 4.71
C ALA A 63 -11.11 8.57 5.64
N THR A 64 -12.36 8.41 5.19
CA THR A 64 -13.30 7.41 5.71
C THR A 64 -12.82 5.99 5.40
N ASP A 65 -13.43 4.97 6.01
CA ASP A 65 -13.01 3.58 5.82
C ASP A 65 -13.13 3.12 4.35
N ASP A 66 -14.20 3.53 3.67
CA ASP A 66 -14.39 3.25 2.24
C ASP A 66 -13.33 3.95 1.36
N GLU A 67 -12.93 5.17 1.74
CA GLU A 67 -11.88 5.92 1.05
C GLU A 67 -10.50 5.33 1.30
N LYS A 68 -10.20 4.85 2.52
CA LYS A 68 -8.97 4.11 2.84
C LYS A 68 -8.87 2.82 2.03
N GLN A 69 -9.97 2.08 1.91
CA GLN A 69 -10.04 0.90 1.05
C GLN A 69 -9.74 1.27 -0.42
N SER A 70 -10.34 2.35 -0.91
CA SER A 70 -10.11 2.85 -2.27
C SER A 70 -8.66 3.30 -2.49
N LEU A 71 -8.07 3.99 -1.50
CA LEU A 71 -6.68 4.43 -1.51
C LEU A 71 -5.72 3.24 -1.52
N ALA A 72 -5.93 2.24 -0.65
CA ALA A 72 -5.17 0.99 -0.63
C ALA A 72 -5.25 0.27 -1.99
N ASN A 73 -6.44 0.17 -2.58
CA ASN A 73 -6.65 -0.42 -3.90
C ASN A 73 -5.88 0.30 -5.00
N CYS A 74 -5.88 1.64 -5.01
CA CYS A 74 -5.11 2.44 -5.96
C CYS A 74 -3.62 2.19 -5.81
N VAL A 75 -3.11 2.09 -4.58
CA VAL A 75 -1.70 1.83 -4.33
C VAL A 75 -1.31 0.41 -4.76
N VAL A 76 -2.12 -0.62 -4.49
CA VAL A 76 -1.90 -1.98 -5.02
C VAL A 76 -1.78 -1.97 -6.53
N LYS A 77 -2.72 -1.33 -7.24
CA LYS A 77 -2.71 -1.21 -8.70
C LYS A 77 -1.49 -0.45 -9.21
N LEU A 78 -1.09 0.63 -8.54
CA LEU A 78 0.11 1.41 -8.88
C LEU A 78 1.37 0.54 -8.82
N VAL A 79 1.49 -0.28 -7.78
CA VAL A 79 2.61 -1.20 -7.59
C VAL A 79 2.63 -2.32 -8.63
N GLN A 80 1.47 -2.92 -8.91
CA GLN A 80 1.35 -3.95 -9.94
C GLN A 80 1.74 -3.40 -11.32
N ASN A 81 1.30 -2.18 -11.66
CA ASN A 81 1.63 -1.54 -12.93
C ASN A 81 3.10 -1.08 -13.01
N ARG A 82 3.73 -0.70 -11.89
CA ARG A 82 5.16 -0.33 -11.87
C ARG A 82 6.12 -1.51 -12.09
N LYS A 83 5.66 -2.77 -12.00
CA LYS A 83 6.46 -3.95 -12.39
C LYS A 83 6.43 -4.22 -13.91
N VAL A 84 5.74 -3.39 -14.69
CA VAL A 84 5.71 -3.48 -16.16
C VAL A 84 6.45 -2.29 -16.76
N GLN A 85 7.77 -2.26 -16.57
CA GLN A 85 8.78 -1.64 -17.44
C GLN A 85 10.18 -2.02 -16.97
#